data_AF-A0A6N7WA28-F1
#
_entry.id   AF-A0A6N7WA28-F1
#
_cell.length_a   1.000
_cell.length_b   1.000
_cell.length_c   1.000
_cell.angle_alpha   90.00
_cell.angle_beta   90.00
_cell.angle_gamma   90.00
#
_symmetry.space_group_name_H-M   'P 1'
#
loop_
_entity.id
_entity.type
_entity.pdbx_description
1 polymer ?
#
loop_
_entity_poly.entity_id
_entity_poly.type
_entity_poly.pdbx_seq_one_letter_code
_entity_poly.pdbx_strand_id
1 'polypeptide(L)'
;MSTSLLIIVVFAAIVLMMVVQTNLSKLKSPAWGAIIPTVVFIAAIYAHFFAKVELRIGSVLIFLIPFIWSLEEWYRGRKKRLVETEKEITKMKAKDI
;
A
#
# COMPACT_ATOMS: atom_id res chain seq x y z
N MET A 1 8.56 -28.27 -6.09
CA MET A 1 8.35 -26.94 -6.72
C MET A 1 9.70 -26.26 -6.80
N SER A 2 10.18 -25.90 -7.99
CA SER A 2 11.51 -25.27 -8.15
C SER A 2 11.54 -23.92 -7.41
N THR A 3 12.66 -23.60 -6.75
CA THR A 3 12.89 -22.31 -6.07
C THR A 3 12.64 -21.11 -6.98
N SER A 4 12.93 -21.25 -8.28
CA SER A 4 12.65 -20.22 -9.29
C SER A 4 11.15 -19.94 -9.47
N LEU A 5 10.30 -20.97 -9.43
CA LEU A 5 8.85 -20.82 -9.54
C LEU A 5 8.25 -20.13 -8.32
N LEU A 6 8.77 -20.43 -7.12
CA LEU A 6 8.37 -19.77 -5.88
C LEU A 6 8.63 -18.26 -5.93
N ILE A 7 9.81 -17.86 -6.40
CA ILE A 7 10.19 -16.45 -6.53
C ILE A 7 9.24 -15.73 -7.50
N ILE A 8 8.93 -16.34 -8.65
CA ILE A 8 8.02 -15.75 -9.65
C ILE A 8 6.62 -15.55 -9.07
N VAL A 9 6.09 -16.54 -8.33
CA VAL A 9 4.76 -16.45 -7.72
C VAL A 9 4.70 -15.36 -6.65
N VAL A 10 5.72 -15.27 -5.80
CA VAL A 10 5.79 -14.21 -4.77
C VAL A 10 5.90 -12.84 -5.42
N PHE A 11 6.71 -12.70 -6.46
CA PHE A 11 6.86 -11.44 -7.19
C PHE A 11 5.54 -11.02 -7.86
N ALA A 12 4.86 -11.95 -8.53
CA ALA A 12 3.56 -11.70 -9.15
C ALA A 12 2.51 -11.25 -8.12
N ALA A 13 2.50 -11.88 -6.94
CA ALA A 13 1.60 -11.50 -5.84
C ALA A 13 1.86 -10.07 -5.34
N ILE A 14 3.13 -9.66 -5.20
CA ILE A 14 3.51 -8.30 -4.79
C ILE A 14 3.02 -7.27 -5.83
N VAL A 15 3.23 -7.55 -7.12
CA VAL A 15 2.79 -6.65 -8.20
C VAL A 15 1.25 -6.51 -8.19
N LEU A 16 0.53 -7.61 -8.01
CA LEU A 16 -0.93 -7.59 -7.89
C LEU A 16 -1.39 -6.76 -6.70
N MET A 17 -0.74 -6.92 -5.53
CA MET A 17 -1.02 -6.10 -4.35
C MET A 17 -0.77 -4.62 -4.60
N MET A 18 0.29 -4.25 -5.31
CA MET A 18 0.56 -2.84 -5.67
C MET A 18 -0.54 -2.25 -6.55
N VAL A 19 -0.99 -2.97 -7.58
CA VAL A 19 -2.10 -2.53 -8.43
C VAL A 19 -3.39 -2.36 -7.62
N VAL A 20 -3.67 -3.29 -6.71
CA VAL A 20 -4.83 -3.20 -5.82
C VAL A 20 -4.68 -1.98 -4.89
N GLN A 21 -3.51 -1.73 -4.31
CA GLN A 21 -3.24 -0.59 -3.42
C GLN A 21 -3.47 0.76 -4.11
N THR A 22 -3.03 0.91 -5.37
CA THR A 22 -3.26 2.15 -6.13
C THR A 22 -4.74 2.44 -6.35
N ASN A 23 -5.60 1.42 -6.40
CA ASN A 23 -7.04 1.58 -6.55
C ASN A 23 -7.71 1.84 -5.20
N LEU A 24 -7.32 1.11 -4.15
CA LEU A 24 -7.88 1.31 -2.80
C LEU A 24 -7.52 2.68 -2.21
N SER A 25 -6.31 3.18 -2.46
CA SER A 25 -5.86 4.50 -2.01
C SER A 25 -6.66 5.66 -2.64
N LYS A 26 -7.30 5.42 -3.78
CA LYS A 26 -8.18 6.37 -4.46
C LYS A 26 -9.62 6.31 -3.96
N LEU A 27 -10.02 5.38 -3.10
CA LEU A 27 -11.39 5.30 -2.59
C LEU A 27 -11.70 6.44 -1.61
N LYS A 28 -13.00 6.73 -1.42
CA LYS A 28 -13.46 7.87 -0.60
C LYS A 28 -13.08 7.71 0.88
N SER A 29 -13.12 6.48 1.39
CA SER A 29 -12.77 6.20 2.79
C SER A 29 -11.26 5.96 2.96
N PRO A 30 -10.61 6.62 3.95
CA PRO A 30 -9.19 6.42 4.24
C PRO A 30 -8.84 4.98 4.59
N ALA A 31 -9.77 4.25 5.21
CA ALA A 31 -9.54 2.92 5.72
C ALA A 31 -9.11 1.93 4.64
N TRP A 32 -9.59 2.09 3.40
CA TRP A 32 -9.25 1.19 2.30
C TRP A 32 -7.77 1.22 1.93
N GLY A 33 -7.14 2.40 1.93
CA GLY A 33 -5.71 2.51 1.64
C GLY A 33 -4.80 2.03 2.78
N ALA A 34 -5.34 1.81 3.99
CA ALA A 34 -4.60 1.27 5.13
C ALA A 34 -4.55 -0.27 5.16
N ILE A 35 -5.41 -0.95 4.38
CA ILE A 35 -5.52 -2.41 4.39
C ILE A 35 -4.23 -3.08 3.89
N ILE A 36 -3.65 -2.62 2.79
CA ILE A 36 -2.43 -3.27 2.27
C ILE A 36 -1.20 -3.00 3.14
N PRO A 37 -0.93 -1.77 3.64
CA PRO A 37 0.14 -1.56 4.61
C PRO A 37 0.01 -2.46 5.84
N THR A 38 -1.21 -2.63 6.37
CA THR A 38 -1.45 -3.48 7.54
C THR A 38 -1.25 -4.96 7.25
N VAL A 39 -1.71 -5.46 6.09
CA VAL A 39 -1.46 -6.84 5.65
C VAL A 39 0.03 -7.12 5.47
N VAL A 40 0.77 -6.21 4.84
CA VAL A 40 2.23 -6.34 4.67
C VAL A 40 2.94 -6.37 6.02
N PHE A 41 2.51 -5.53 6.97
CA PHE A 41 3.06 -5.49 8.31
C PHE A 41 2.80 -6.79 9.10
N ILE A 42 1.58 -7.32 9.04
CA ILE A 42 1.23 -8.60 9.68
C ILE A 42 2.02 -9.75 9.05
N ALA A 43 2.17 -9.77 7.72
CA ALA A 43 2.95 -10.76 7.02
C ALA A 43 4.44 -10.73 7.43
N ALA A 44 5.01 -9.53 7.60
CA ALA A 44 6.38 -9.36 8.09
C ALA A 44 6.56 -9.89 9.52
N ILE A 45 5.62 -9.58 10.43
CA ILE A 45 5.61 -10.11 11.81
C ILE A 45 5.51 -11.63 11.80
N TYR A 46 4.60 -12.19 11.00
CA TYR A 46 4.40 -13.63 10.91
C TYR A 46 5.65 -14.34 10.39
N ALA A 47 6.27 -13.82 9.33
CA ALA A 47 7.49 -14.36 8.75
C ALA A 47 8.66 -14.35 9.76
N HIS A 48 8.74 -13.31 10.59
CA HIS A 48 9.79 -13.21 11.60
C HIS A 48 9.57 -14.16 12.78
N PHE A 49 8.39 -14.14 13.39
CA PHE A 49 8.12 -14.89 14.63
C PHE A 49 7.84 -16.38 14.40
N PHE A 50 7.09 -16.73 13.34
CA PHE A 50 6.61 -18.10 13.13
C PHE A 50 7.45 -18.87 12.11
N ALA A 51 7.90 -18.20 11.05
CA ALA A 51 8.71 -18.85 10.01
C ALA A 51 10.21 -18.83 10.30
N LYS A 52 10.66 -18.23 11.42
CA LYS A 52 12.06 -18.09 11.82
C LYS A 52 12.96 -17.58 10.69
N VAL A 53 12.42 -16.72 9.82
CA VAL A 53 13.20 -16.12 8.74
C VAL A 53 14.28 -15.26 9.38
N GLU A 54 15.54 -15.60 9.12
CA GLU A 54 16.66 -14.79 9.57
C GLU A 54 16.51 -13.37 9.02
N LEU A 55 16.57 -12.38 9.92
CA LEU A 55 16.56 -10.97 9.60
C LEU A 55 17.92 -10.56 8.99
N ARG A 56 18.21 -11.08 7.80
CA ARG A 56 19.25 -10.50 6.94
C ARG A 56 18.67 -9.27 6.26
N ILE A 57 19.55 -8.30 5.97
CA ILE A 57 19.19 -7.04 5.32
C ILE A 57 18.36 -7.28 4.05
N GLY A 58 18.70 -8.30 3.24
CA GLY A 58 17.92 -8.66 2.05
C GLY A 58 16.49 -9.11 2.34
N SER A 59 16.26 -9.88 3.41
CA SER A 59 14.93 -10.32 3.82
C SER A 59 14.07 -9.16 4.33
N VAL A 60 14.69 -8.22 5.06
CA VAL A 60 13.99 -7.03 5.59
C VAL A 60 13.53 -6.13 4.44
N LEU A 61 14.38 -5.92 3.43
CA LEU A 61 14.07 -5.07 2.28
C LEU A 61 12.86 -5.56 1.49
N ILE A 62 12.65 -6.88 1.38
CA ILE A 62 11.49 -7.47 0.69
C ILE A 62 10.16 -7.02 1.31
N PHE A 63 10.11 -6.79 2.62
CA PHE A 63 8.90 -6.29 3.28
C PHE A 63 8.89 -4.76 3.41
N LEU A 64 10.06 -4.17 3.65
CA LEU A 64 10.19 -2.73 3.90
C LEU A 64 9.87 -1.89 2.66
N ILE A 65 10.36 -2.30 1.49
CA ILE A 65 10.15 -1.59 0.22
C ILE A 65 8.64 -1.50 -0.13
N PRO A 66 7.89 -2.61 -0.23
CA PRO A 66 6.46 -2.52 -0.53
C PRO A 66 5.67 -1.82 0.58
N PHE A 67 6.10 -1.92 1.84
CA PHE A 67 5.44 -1.22 2.94
C PHE A 67 5.55 0.31 2.82
N ILE A 68 6.76 0.84 2.63
CA ILE A 68 6.99 2.28 2.46
C ILE A 68 6.28 2.80 1.22
N TRP A 69 6.38 2.08 0.10
CA TRP A 69 5.69 2.43 -1.14
C TRP A 69 4.17 2.51 -0.93
N SER A 70 3.60 1.51 -0.26
CA SER A 70 2.17 1.44 0.02
C SER A 70 1.67 2.59 0.89
N LEU A 71 2.49 3.04 1.86
CA LEU A 71 2.20 4.20 2.70
C LEU A 71 2.29 5.51 1.90
N GLU A 72 3.30 5.65 1.05
CA GLU A 72 3.48 6.84 0.21
C GLU A 72 2.31 7.02 -0.76
N GLU A 73 1.90 5.94 -1.44
CA GLU A 73 0.75 5.97 -2.35
C GLU A 73 -0.54 6.33 -1.63
N TRP A 74 -0.73 5.80 -0.43
CA TRP A 74 -1.89 6.13 0.38
C TRP A 74 -1.90 7.61 0.76
N TYR A 75 -0.77 8.13 1.26
CA TYR A 75 -0.62 9.55 1.61
C TYR A 75 -0.88 10.45 0.39
N ARG A 76 -0.30 10.12 -0.76
CA ARG A 76 -0.46 10.88 -2.01
C ARG A 76 -1.90 10.87 -2.52
N GLY A 77 -2.56 9.70 -2.51
CA GLY A 77 -3.97 9.56 -2.89
C GLY A 77 -4.90 10.40 -2.00
N ARG A 78 -4.62 10.41 -0.70
CA ARG A 78 -5.36 11.21 0.29
C ARG A 78 -5.17 12.71 0.09
N LYS A 79 -3.92 13.15 -0.07
CA LYS A 79 -3.60 14.56 -0.34
C LYS A 79 -4.29 15.06 -1.59
N LYS A 80 -4.32 14.27 -2.66
CA LYS A 80 -4.99 14.62 -3.92
C LYS A 80 -6.51 14.82 -3.73
N ARG A 81 -7.18 13.90 -3.02
CA ARG A 81 -8.61 14.01 -2.74
C ARG A 81 -8.97 15.23 -1.89
N LEU A 82 -8.16 15.57 -0.89
CA LEU A 82 -8.37 16.76 -0.06
C LEU A 82 -8.33 18.03 -0.92
N VAL A 83 -7.32 18.16 -1.77
CA VAL A 83 -7.18 19.30 -2.70
C VAL A 83 -8.34 19.37 -3.70
N GLU A 84 -8.81 18.24 -4.23
CA GLU A 84 -9.98 18.20 -5.12
C GLU A 84 -11.26 18.63 -4.40
N THR A 85 -11.46 18.16 -3.16
CA THR A 85 -12.64 18.51 -2.34
C THR A 85 -12.64 20.01 -2.01
N GLU A 86 -11.48 20.58 -1.65
CA GLU A 86 -11.35 22.03 -1.39
C GLU A 86 -11.65 22.87 -2.64
N LYS A 87 -11.20 22.41 -3.82
CA LYS A 87 -11.53 23.06 -5.10
C LYS A 87 -13.02 23.01 -5.40
N GLU A 88 -13.68 21.89 -5.13
CA GLU A 88 -15.13 21.76 -5.31
C GLU A 88 -15.90 22.67 -4.36
N ILE A 89 -15.53 22.71 -3.07
CA ILE A 89 -16.12 23.61 -2.07
C ILE A 89 -15.95 25.08 -2.47
N THR A 90 -14.76 25.45 -2.96
CA THR A 90 -14.49 26.83 -3.40
C THR A 90 -15.35 27.22 -4.61
N LYS A 91 -15.52 26.31 -5.57
CA LYS A 91 -16.43 26.52 -6.72
C LYS A 91 -17.89 26.66 -6.29
N MET A 92 -18.34 25.88 -5.30
CA MET A 92 -19.70 26.00 -4.76
C MET A 92 -19.89 27.36 -4.09
N LYS A 93 -18.94 27.79 -3.23
CA LYS A 93 -18.97 29.11 -2.58
C LYS A 93 -19.01 30.27 -3.58
N ALA A 94 -18.28 30.18 -4.69
CA ALA A 94 -18.24 31.23 -5.71
C ALA A 94 -19.51 31.32 -6.59
N LYS A 95 -20.33 30.27 -6.63
CA LYS A 95 -21.62 30.26 -7.34
C LYS A 95 -22.81 30.68 -6.48
N ASP A 96 -22.62 30.72 -5.16
CA ASP A 96 -23.64 31.06 -4.18
C ASP A 96 -23.71 32.58 -3.91
N ILE A 97 -22.75 33.34 -4.42
CA ILE A 97 -22.67 34.81 -4.41
C ILE A 97 -23.10 35.32 -5.79
#